data_AF-A0A349DVX8-F1
#
_entry.id   AF-A0A349DVX8-F1
#
_cell.length_a   1.000
_cell.length_b   1.000
_cell.length_c   1.000
_cell.angle_alpha   90.00
_cell.angle_beta   90.00
_cell.angle_gamma   90.00
#
_symmetry.space_group_name_H-M   'P 1'
#
loop_
_entity.id
_entity.type
_entity.pdbx_description
1 polymer ?
#
loop_
_entity_poly.entity_id
_entity_poly.type
_entity_poly.pdbx_seq_one_letter_code
_entity_poly.pdbx_strand_id
1 'polypeptide(L)'
;MLAIIVHTCLITTLAVLWKQASPQAPLRAWIVPGLCLKLLGGVVVGWVFSKVYGYGGDSWNIFYNAQAVSTLASQDLTAYLKLLFFNEYYYLADLQDPRIWEQPRYLFIVKIASVINLATQQNYWFTSFYFSLFAFSGLWQAANTLSRLFPTTKLAAIFAFILFPSVVFWSSGVQKESLAIGIMAWLIHWFLVIFCDRQTRSGFYWIKVSLLSMIGLYGLWKLKFYYFGGLVPMLVTVALAYKVYLWLKSDKKTRQVLWLPLVLFVSILGILLLTVSFMHPKLHLSEFMHVLVVNHNMSFHFSAPDDLIYYYRTDPGFATLTSTPGNLLYNSPLALISGLFRPFIWEANNKLKLIAGLENLWMLVFTLYALFMLFFRRQQLFQEKALLIKQRFLMIGAIAYIIFLATLLALASPNFGTLVRYKVGFMPVLLYLIHLPLARPLTRWLRRFPFISKFI
;
A
#
# COMPACT_ATOMS: atom_id res chain seq x y z
N MET A 1 8.01 -6.76 -33.42
CA MET A 1 8.26 -8.17 -32.99
C MET A 1 9.51 -8.30 -32.12
N LEU A 2 10.65 -7.70 -32.48
CA LEU A 2 11.90 -7.77 -31.70
C LEU A 2 11.74 -7.32 -30.23
N ALA A 3 11.10 -6.17 -29.97
CA ALA A 3 10.90 -5.68 -28.60
C ALA A 3 10.08 -6.66 -27.72
N ILE A 4 9.06 -7.31 -28.29
CA ILE A 4 8.27 -8.34 -27.59
C ILE A 4 9.18 -9.49 -27.17
N ILE A 5 9.97 -10.02 -28.10
CA ILE A 5 10.90 -11.12 -27.81
C ILE A 5 11.88 -10.72 -26.72
N VAL A 6 12.51 -9.55 -26.83
CA VAL A 6 13.50 -9.05 -25.87
C VAL A 6 12.90 -8.91 -24.46
N HIS A 7 11.77 -8.20 -24.32
CA HIS A 7 11.16 -7.98 -23.01
C HIS A 7 10.56 -9.25 -22.41
N THR A 8 9.98 -10.13 -23.24
CA THR A 8 9.53 -11.45 -22.78
C THR A 8 10.71 -12.27 -22.26
N CYS A 9 11.80 -12.38 -23.03
CA CYS A 9 13.02 -13.08 -22.60
C CYS A 9 13.61 -12.49 -21.32
N LEU A 10 13.62 -11.16 -21.18
CA LEU A 10 14.15 -10.49 -19.99
C LEU A 10 13.29 -10.79 -18.76
N ILE A 11 11.97 -10.66 -18.86
CA ILE A 11 11.05 -10.95 -17.75
C ILE A 11 11.12 -12.43 -17.37
N THR A 12 11.15 -13.35 -18.34
CA THR A 12 11.27 -14.79 -18.05
C THR A 12 12.61 -15.12 -17.39
N THR A 13 13.71 -14.53 -17.87
CA THR A 13 15.05 -14.73 -17.29
C THR A 13 15.08 -14.21 -15.85
N LEU A 14 14.52 -13.02 -15.60
CA LEU A 14 14.38 -12.49 -14.24
C LEU A 14 13.56 -13.43 -13.34
N ALA A 15 12.45 -13.99 -13.82
CA ALA A 15 11.63 -14.92 -13.05
C ALA A 15 12.38 -16.22 -12.71
N VAL A 16 13.15 -16.75 -13.67
CA VAL A 16 13.98 -17.96 -13.49
C VAL A 16 15.09 -17.69 -12.48
N LEU A 17 15.86 -16.62 -12.66
CA LEU A 17 16.94 -16.23 -11.75
C LEU A 17 16.40 -15.97 -10.33
N TRP A 18 15.25 -15.31 -10.21
CA TRP A 18 14.60 -15.09 -8.91
C TRP A 18 14.20 -16.41 -8.24
N LYS A 19 13.62 -17.35 -8.99
CA LYS A 19 13.26 -18.69 -8.48
C LYS A 19 14.47 -19.53 -8.10
N GLN A 20 15.61 -19.36 -8.78
CA GLN A 20 16.88 -20.01 -8.47
C GLN A 20 17.53 -19.41 -7.22
N ALA A 21 17.52 -18.08 -7.09
CA ALA A 21 18.07 -17.35 -5.94
C ALA A 21 17.26 -17.54 -4.64
N SER A 22 16.06 -18.13 -4.72
CA SER A 22 15.14 -18.30 -3.59
C SER A 22 14.81 -19.79 -3.30
N PRO A 23 15.79 -20.69 -3.15
CA PRO A 23 15.53 -22.13 -3.08
C PRO A 23 14.72 -22.53 -1.84
N GLN A 24 14.96 -21.87 -0.71
CA GLN A 24 14.32 -22.13 0.59
C GLN A 24 13.14 -21.21 0.88
N ALA A 25 12.70 -20.37 -0.07
CA ALA A 25 11.61 -19.44 0.16
C ALA A 25 10.27 -20.18 0.31
N PRO A 26 9.50 -19.96 1.41
CA PRO A 26 8.19 -20.59 1.60
C PRO A 26 7.22 -20.37 0.43
N LEU A 27 7.32 -19.23 -0.26
CA LEU A 27 6.47 -18.86 -1.40
C LEU A 27 7.16 -19.02 -2.76
N ARG A 28 8.21 -19.85 -2.87
CA ARG A 28 8.91 -20.09 -4.14
C ARG A 28 7.99 -20.53 -5.28
N ALA A 29 6.99 -21.37 -4.98
CA ALA A 29 6.00 -21.83 -5.95
C ALA A 29 5.12 -20.70 -6.52
N TRP A 30 4.98 -19.59 -5.79
CA TRP A 30 4.14 -18.45 -6.17
C TRP A 30 4.87 -17.37 -6.97
N ILE A 31 6.19 -17.49 -7.19
CA ILE A 31 6.96 -16.50 -7.97
C ILE A 31 6.39 -16.38 -9.39
N VAL A 32 6.26 -17.50 -10.12
CA VAL A 32 5.79 -17.47 -11.51
C VAL A 32 4.28 -17.23 -11.61
N PRO A 33 3.40 -18.00 -10.93
CA PRO A 33 1.96 -17.76 -11.03
C PRO A 33 1.54 -16.37 -10.54
N GLY A 34 2.13 -15.90 -9.44
CA GLY A 34 1.87 -14.57 -8.90
C GLY A 34 2.36 -13.46 -9.83
N LEU A 35 3.54 -13.62 -10.45
CA LEU A 35 4.04 -12.67 -11.45
C LEU A 35 3.13 -12.62 -12.68
N CYS A 36 2.75 -13.79 -13.22
CA CYS A 36 1.83 -13.85 -14.36
C CYS A 36 0.50 -13.15 -14.05
N LEU A 37 -0.09 -13.42 -12.88
CA LEU A 37 -1.30 -12.76 -12.41
C LEU A 37 -1.11 -11.24 -12.33
N LYS A 38 0.05 -10.78 -11.84
CA LYS A 38 0.36 -9.35 -11.74
C LYS A 38 0.51 -8.68 -13.11
N LEU A 39 1.24 -9.29 -14.03
CA LEU A 39 1.40 -8.77 -15.39
C LEU A 39 0.06 -8.70 -16.10
N LEU A 40 -0.79 -9.72 -15.93
CA LEU A 40 -2.15 -9.75 -16.46
C LEU A 40 -3.01 -8.64 -15.84
N GLY A 41 -2.87 -8.40 -14.53
CA GLY A 41 -3.46 -7.22 -13.86
C GLY A 41 -3.04 -5.90 -14.50
N GLY A 42 -1.77 -5.76 -14.91
CA GLY A 42 -1.27 -4.57 -15.61
C GLY A 42 -1.88 -4.38 -17.01
N VAL A 43 -2.15 -5.48 -17.72
CA VAL A 43 -2.90 -5.45 -18.99
C VAL A 43 -4.33 -5.01 -18.76
N VAL A 44 -5.02 -5.61 -17.79
CA VAL A 44 -6.42 -5.30 -17.47
C VAL A 44 -6.57 -3.84 -17.06
N VAL A 45 -5.66 -3.31 -16.21
CA VAL A 45 -5.63 -1.88 -15.87
C VAL A 45 -5.52 -1.01 -17.11
N GLY A 46 -4.53 -1.25 -17.98
CA GLY A 46 -4.35 -0.45 -19.19
C GLY A 46 -5.53 -0.51 -20.15
N TRP A 47 -6.17 -1.68 -20.26
CA TRP A 47 -7.37 -1.86 -21.04
C TRP A 47 -8.57 -1.10 -20.44
N VAL A 48 -8.82 -1.21 -19.14
CA VAL A 48 -9.91 -0.49 -18.46
C VAL A 48 -9.72 1.02 -18.57
N PHE A 49 -8.51 1.53 -18.34
CA PHE A 49 -8.22 2.97 -18.43
C PHE A 49 -8.30 3.53 -19.85
N SER A 50 -7.98 2.72 -20.88
CA SER A 50 -8.15 3.16 -22.28
C SER A 50 -9.60 3.10 -22.77
N LYS A 51 -10.37 2.07 -22.36
CA LYS A 51 -11.71 1.82 -22.92
C LYS A 51 -12.87 2.34 -22.08
N VAL A 52 -12.76 2.31 -20.76
CA VAL A 52 -13.87 2.63 -19.85
C VAL A 52 -13.80 4.08 -19.37
N TYR A 53 -12.60 4.56 -19.02
CA TYR A 53 -12.45 5.91 -18.45
C TYR A 53 -12.36 7.03 -19.49
N GLY A 54 -12.14 6.72 -20.78
CA GLY A 54 -12.01 7.72 -21.85
C GLY A 54 -10.78 8.63 -21.68
N TYR A 55 -10.19 9.11 -22.79
CA TYR A 55 -8.96 9.93 -22.78
C TYR A 55 -7.77 9.34 -22.00
N GLY A 56 -7.75 8.01 -21.78
CA GLY A 56 -6.62 7.29 -21.19
C GLY A 56 -6.52 7.29 -19.66
N GLY A 57 -7.32 8.11 -18.96
CA GLY A 57 -7.25 8.29 -17.50
C GLY A 57 -5.83 8.53 -16.96
N ASP A 58 -5.65 8.45 -15.64
CA ASP A 58 -4.33 8.69 -15.01
C ASP A 58 -3.20 7.83 -15.60
N SER A 59 -3.49 6.57 -15.95
CA SER A 59 -2.45 5.62 -16.34
C SER A 59 -1.83 5.92 -17.70
N TRP A 60 -2.66 6.19 -18.72
CA TRP A 60 -2.14 6.57 -20.03
C TRP A 60 -1.65 8.01 -20.06
N ASN A 61 -2.26 8.93 -19.30
CA ASN A 61 -1.76 10.30 -19.21
C ASN A 61 -0.32 10.33 -18.65
N ILE A 62 -0.02 9.54 -17.60
CA ILE A 62 1.36 9.39 -17.11
C ILE A 62 2.27 8.92 -18.24
N PHE A 63 1.82 7.93 -19.01
CA PHE A 63 2.61 7.34 -20.08
C PHE A 63 2.87 8.30 -21.25
N TYR A 64 1.85 9.02 -21.73
CA TYR A 64 2.01 9.99 -22.83
C TYR A 64 2.90 11.16 -22.43
N ASN A 65 2.74 11.71 -21.22
CA ASN A 65 3.67 12.74 -20.73
C ASN A 65 5.09 12.17 -20.56
N ALA A 66 5.24 10.94 -20.08
CA ALA A 66 6.53 10.27 -20.00
C ALA A 66 7.14 9.98 -21.36
N GLN A 67 6.31 9.78 -22.39
CA GLN A 67 6.73 9.60 -23.77
C GLN A 67 7.36 10.89 -24.32
N ALA A 68 6.67 12.03 -24.16
CA ALA A 68 7.20 13.34 -24.53
C ALA A 68 8.54 13.63 -23.83
N VAL A 69 8.60 13.39 -22.51
CA VAL A 69 9.82 13.57 -21.72
C VAL A 69 10.93 12.59 -22.13
N SER A 70 10.63 11.35 -22.47
CA SER A 70 11.63 10.38 -22.94
C SER A 70 12.16 10.70 -24.34
N THR A 71 11.35 11.34 -25.20
CA THR A 71 11.76 11.77 -26.54
C THR A 71 12.78 12.91 -26.47
N LEU A 72 12.68 13.78 -25.46
CA LEU A 72 13.68 14.80 -25.18
C LEU A 72 15.08 14.19 -24.99
N ALA A 73 15.20 13.00 -24.41
CA ALA A 73 16.51 12.35 -24.23
C ALA A 73 17.23 12.05 -25.56
N SER A 74 16.47 11.79 -26.63
CA SER A 74 17.01 11.55 -27.97
C SER A 74 17.30 12.84 -28.73
N GLN A 75 16.65 13.95 -28.37
CA GLN A 75 16.82 15.26 -29.01
C GLN A 75 17.92 16.10 -28.34
N ASP A 76 17.89 16.17 -27.01
CA ASP A 76 18.87 16.86 -26.15
C ASP A 76 18.99 16.14 -24.81
N LEU A 77 20.03 15.29 -24.72
CA LEU A 77 20.32 14.53 -23.50
C LEU A 77 20.62 15.45 -22.30
N THR A 78 21.22 16.62 -22.52
CA THR A 78 21.56 17.54 -21.44
C THR A 78 20.29 18.15 -20.84
N ALA A 79 19.38 18.61 -21.70
CA ALA A 79 18.07 19.09 -21.26
C ALA A 79 17.27 18.00 -20.53
N TYR A 80 17.30 16.76 -21.03
CA TYR A 80 16.67 15.63 -20.35
C TYR A 80 17.23 15.37 -18.95
N LEU A 81 18.56 15.36 -18.78
CA LEU A 81 19.19 15.15 -17.48
C LEU A 81 18.90 16.31 -16.52
N LYS A 82 18.90 17.55 -17.03
CA LYS A 82 18.55 18.74 -16.23
C LYS A 82 17.10 18.72 -15.77
N LEU A 83 16.18 18.36 -16.67
CA LEU A 83 14.78 18.11 -16.33
C LEU A 83 14.69 17.03 -15.26
N LEU A 84 15.37 15.89 -15.45
CA LEU A 84 15.27 14.72 -14.57
C LEU A 84 15.74 15.01 -13.14
N PHE A 85 16.91 15.64 -12.98
CA PHE A 85 17.53 15.85 -11.66
C PHE A 85 17.23 17.21 -11.02
N PHE A 86 17.09 18.28 -11.82
CA PHE A 86 16.97 19.64 -11.29
C PHE A 86 15.57 20.25 -11.45
N ASN A 87 14.65 19.55 -12.14
CA ASN A 87 13.32 20.08 -12.49
C ASN A 87 13.39 21.38 -13.32
N GLU A 88 14.46 21.56 -14.12
CA GLU A 88 14.51 22.68 -15.06
C GLU A 88 13.33 22.58 -16.04
N TYR A 89 12.63 23.71 -16.21
CA TYR A 89 11.49 23.80 -17.09
C TYR A 89 11.97 23.83 -18.54
N TYR A 90 11.36 22.97 -19.36
CA TYR A 90 11.54 22.97 -20.81
C TYR A 90 10.17 22.95 -21.46
N TYR A 91 10.01 23.78 -22.50
CA TYR A 91 8.83 23.70 -23.34
C TYR A 91 8.91 22.43 -24.20
N LEU A 92 7.92 21.55 -24.07
CA LEU A 92 7.78 20.33 -24.85
C LEU A 92 6.46 20.44 -25.62
N ALA A 93 6.54 20.59 -26.94
CA ALA A 93 5.39 20.85 -27.80
C ALA A 93 4.32 19.72 -27.71
N ASP A 94 4.75 18.48 -27.53
CA ASP A 94 3.88 17.29 -27.50
C ASP A 94 3.39 16.91 -26.09
N LEU A 95 3.48 17.80 -25.11
CA LEU A 95 2.95 17.54 -23.75
C LEU A 95 1.42 17.53 -23.76
N GLN A 96 0.84 16.41 -23.30
CA GLN A 96 -0.60 16.28 -23.18
C GLN A 96 -1.19 17.13 -22.03
N ASP A 97 -0.44 17.34 -20.94
CA ASP A 97 -0.85 18.24 -19.85
C ASP A 97 0.28 19.23 -19.49
N PRO A 98 0.23 20.48 -19.98
CA PRO A 98 1.22 21.50 -19.65
C PRO A 98 1.32 21.81 -18.15
N ARG A 99 0.30 21.48 -17.35
CA ARG A 99 0.28 21.73 -15.90
C ARG A 99 1.10 20.71 -15.10
N ILE A 100 1.81 19.78 -15.76
CA ILE A 100 2.70 18.84 -15.07
C ILE A 100 3.70 19.55 -14.14
N TRP A 101 4.13 20.76 -14.50
CA TRP A 101 5.11 21.56 -13.77
C TRP A 101 4.56 22.12 -12.46
N GLU A 102 3.26 22.35 -12.39
CA GLU A 102 2.54 22.78 -11.19
C GLU A 102 2.21 21.61 -10.26
N GLN A 103 2.46 20.37 -10.72
CA GLN A 103 2.15 19.14 -9.99
C GLN A 103 3.41 18.31 -9.71
N PRO A 104 4.22 18.66 -8.71
CA PRO A 104 5.50 18.00 -8.43
C PRO A 104 5.41 16.47 -8.25
N ARG A 105 4.30 15.98 -7.69
CA ARG A 105 4.07 14.53 -7.49
C ARG A 105 3.75 13.80 -8.79
N TYR A 106 3.09 14.48 -9.72
CA TYR A 106 2.80 13.95 -11.05
C TYR A 106 4.05 13.98 -11.92
N LEU A 107 4.80 15.09 -11.92
CA LEU A 107 6.09 15.19 -12.60
C LEU A 107 7.08 14.10 -12.11
N PHE A 108 7.10 13.81 -10.81
CA PHE A 108 7.97 12.76 -10.26
C PHE A 108 7.69 11.37 -10.85
N ILE A 109 6.43 10.97 -11.00
CA ILE A 109 6.13 9.67 -11.63
C ILE A 109 6.38 9.70 -13.14
N VAL A 110 6.11 10.82 -13.81
CA VAL A 110 6.41 10.99 -15.25
C VAL A 110 7.91 10.79 -15.52
N LYS A 111 8.78 11.33 -14.65
CA LYS A 111 10.24 11.11 -14.70
C LYS A 111 10.65 9.65 -14.53
N ILE A 112 10.05 8.93 -13.59
CA ILE A 112 10.33 7.50 -13.40
C ILE A 112 9.88 6.72 -14.65
N ALA A 113 8.68 7.02 -15.15
CA ALA A 113 8.14 6.38 -16.33
C ALA A 113 8.96 6.73 -17.59
N SER A 114 9.51 7.95 -17.72
CA SER A 114 10.31 8.35 -18.88
C SER A 114 11.61 7.56 -18.96
N VAL A 115 12.28 7.31 -17.82
CA VAL A 115 13.48 6.46 -17.76
C VAL A 115 13.16 5.02 -18.18
N ILE A 116 12.02 4.48 -17.73
CA ILE A 116 11.59 3.14 -18.16
C ILE A 116 11.24 3.13 -19.64
N ASN A 117 10.61 4.20 -20.16
CA ASN A 117 10.26 4.34 -21.57
C ASN A 117 11.48 4.31 -22.50
N LEU A 118 12.65 4.77 -22.06
CA LEU A 118 13.90 4.63 -22.82
C LEU A 118 14.26 3.16 -23.06
N ALA A 119 14.07 2.31 -22.05
CA ALA A 119 14.34 0.88 -22.15
C ALA A 119 13.23 0.12 -22.91
N THR A 120 11.98 0.60 -22.85
CA THR A 120 10.82 -0.06 -23.48
C THR A 120 10.49 0.44 -24.88
N GLN A 121 11.31 1.31 -25.45
CA GLN A 121 11.06 1.95 -26.74
C GLN A 121 9.68 2.65 -26.76
N GLN A 122 9.34 3.31 -25.66
CA GLN A 122 8.06 4.00 -25.49
C GLN A 122 6.85 3.10 -25.75
N ASN A 123 6.85 1.88 -25.19
CA ASN A 123 5.71 0.97 -25.27
C ASN A 123 4.98 0.88 -23.92
N TYR A 124 3.69 1.26 -23.92
CA TYR A 124 2.87 1.29 -22.70
C TYR A 124 2.82 -0.06 -21.98
N TRP A 125 2.65 -1.16 -22.71
CA TRP A 125 2.45 -2.48 -22.12
C TRP A 125 3.72 -2.99 -21.44
N PHE A 126 4.90 -2.75 -22.02
CA PHE A 126 6.16 -3.08 -21.36
C PHE A 126 6.40 -2.19 -20.13
N THR A 127 6.15 -0.88 -20.23
CA THR A 127 6.26 0.01 -19.06
C THR A 127 5.30 -0.43 -17.94
N SER A 128 4.08 -0.84 -18.29
CA SER A 128 3.09 -1.45 -17.38
C SER A 128 3.62 -2.74 -16.73
N PHE A 129 4.31 -3.61 -17.48
CA PHE A 129 4.93 -4.82 -16.95
C PHE A 129 6.03 -4.53 -15.94
N TYR A 130 6.90 -3.54 -16.17
CA TYR A 130 7.95 -3.19 -15.22
C TYR A 130 7.41 -2.59 -13.92
N PHE A 131 6.38 -1.74 -13.99
CA PHE A 131 5.67 -1.25 -12.79
C PHE A 131 5.05 -2.41 -12.00
N SER A 132 4.39 -3.32 -12.71
CA SER A 132 3.74 -4.50 -12.11
C SER A 132 4.76 -5.45 -11.49
N LEU A 133 5.88 -5.72 -12.17
CA LEU A 133 6.99 -6.54 -11.68
C LEU A 133 7.58 -5.94 -10.39
N PHE A 134 7.81 -4.63 -10.36
CA PHE A 134 8.30 -3.95 -9.16
C PHE A 134 7.32 -4.08 -7.99
N ALA A 135 6.02 -3.82 -8.22
CA ALA A 135 4.98 -3.98 -7.19
C ALA A 135 4.92 -5.42 -6.66
N PHE A 136 4.96 -6.41 -7.57
CA PHE A 136 4.97 -7.83 -7.20
C PHE A 136 6.21 -8.22 -6.40
N SER A 137 7.40 -7.68 -6.73
CA SER A 137 8.62 -7.96 -6.00
C SER A 137 8.49 -7.65 -4.50
N GLY A 138 7.92 -6.48 -4.17
CA GLY A 138 7.69 -6.07 -2.79
C GLY A 138 6.60 -6.92 -2.13
N LEU A 139 5.46 -7.08 -2.78
CA LEU A 139 4.32 -7.84 -2.26
C LEU A 139 4.68 -9.30 -1.98
N TRP A 140 5.34 -9.97 -2.93
CA TRP A 140 5.82 -11.34 -2.76
C TRP A 140 6.84 -11.43 -1.62
N GLN A 141 7.78 -10.48 -1.53
CA GLN A 141 8.79 -10.52 -0.48
C GLN A 141 8.19 -10.33 0.92
N ALA A 142 7.24 -9.40 1.07
CA ALA A 142 6.50 -9.20 2.32
C ALA A 142 5.73 -10.48 2.70
N ALA A 143 4.97 -11.05 1.76
CA ALA A 143 4.21 -12.29 1.97
C ALA A 143 5.11 -13.48 2.32
N ASN A 144 6.26 -13.60 1.65
CA ASN A 144 7.25 -14.64 1.88
C ASN A 144 7.88 -14.52 3.28
N THR A 145 8.10 -13.30 3.73
CA THR A 145 8.63 -13.00 5.07
C THR A 145 7.61 -13.32 6.14
N LEU A 146 6.35 -12.93 5.96
CA LEU A 146 5.26 -13.33 6.85
C LEU A 146 5.13 -14.85 6.93
N SER A 147 5.18 -15.54 5.78
CA SER A 147 5.10 -17.01 5.72
C SER A 147 6.31 -17.69 6.38
N ARG A 148 7.49 -17.06 6.38
CA ARG A 148 8.68 -17.56 7.06
C ARG A 148 8.61 -17.35 8.57
N LEU A 149 8.21 -16.15 9.00
CA LEU A 149 8.14 -15.77 10.42
C LEU A 149 6.93 -16.40 11.12
N PHE A 150 5.84 -16.62 10.38
CA PHE A 150 4.57 -17.16 10.87
C PHE A 150 4.06 -18.28 9.93
N PRO A 151 4.65 -19.49 9.96
CA PRO A 151 4.31 -20.54 8.99
C PRO A 151 2.84 -20.93 8.95
N THR A 152 2.13 -20.80 10.07
CA THR A 152 0.70 -21.12 10.17
C THR A 152 -0.22 -20.13 9.45
N THR A 153 0.31 -18.97 9.02
CA THR A 153 -0.45 -17.90 8.36
C THR A 153 -0.15 -17.78 6.86
N LYS A 154 0.63 -18.71 6.30
CA LYS A 154 1.06 -18.72 4.89
C LYS A 154 -0.08 -18.51 3.90
N LEU A 155 -1.22 -19.17 4.10
CA LEU A 155 -2.41 -18.98 3.25
C LEU A 155 -2.98 -17.56 3.31
N ALA A 156 -3.06 -16.98 4.50
CA ALA A 156 -3.51 -15.59 4.65
C ALA A 156 -2.55 -14.63 3.94
N ALA A 157 -1.24 -14.88 4.01
CA ALA A 157 -0.24 -14.07 3.31
C ALA A 157 -0.36 -14.18 1.78
N ILE A 158 -0.51 -15.38 1.24
CA ILE A 158 -0.72 -15.59 -0.21
C ILE A 158 -1.98 -14.87 -0.68
N PHE A 159 -3.10 -15.10 0.01
CA PHE A 159 -4.38 -14.50 -0.38
C PHE A 159 -4.30 -12.97 -0.36
N ALA A 160 -3.80 -12.40 0.74
CA ALA A 160 -3.81 -10.96 0.96
C ALA A 160 -2.84 -10.16 0.07
N PHE A 161 -1.66 -10.69 -0.22
CA PHE A 161 -0.61 -9.95 -0.93
C PHE A 161 -0.48 -10.33 -2.41
N ILE A 162 -0.90 -11.54 -2.81
CA ILE A 162 -0.67 -12.06 -4.17
C ILE A 162 -1.98 -12.20 -4.95
N LEU A 163 -3.04 -12.72 -4.33
CA LEU A 163 -4.24 -13.17 -5.06
C LEU A 163 -5.42 -12.20 -5.01
N PHE A 164 -5.54 -11.36 -3.98
CA PHE A 164 -6.76 -10.57 -3.80
C PHE A 164 -7.00 -9.60 -4.97
N PRO A 165 -8.19 -9.56 -5.61
CA PRO A 165 -8.33 -8.92 -6.91
C PRO A 165 -8.09 -7.40 -6.88
N SER A 166 -8.61 -6.64 -5.92
CA SER A 166 -8.26 -5.22 -5.78
C SER A 166 -6.77 -4.98 -5.55
N VAL A 167 -6.10 -5.85 -4.77
CA VAL A 167 -4.64 -5.72 -4.57
C VAL A 167 -3.91 -5.98 -5.88
N VAL A 168 -4.32 -6.99 -6.65
CA VAL A 168 -3.76 -7.26 -7.98
C VAL A 168 -3.99 -6.07 -8.90
N PHE A 169 -5.24 -5.63 -9.06
CA PHE A 169 -5.63 -4.57 -10.00
C PHE A 169 -5.01 -3.22 -9.67
N TRP A 170 -5.26 -2.66 -8.47
CA TRP A 170 -4.86 -1.29 -8.12
C TRP A 170 -3.37 -1.10 -7.86
N SER A 171 -2.59 -2.17 -7.83
CA SER A 171 -1.14 -2.07 -7.81
C SER A 171 -0.44 -2.69 -9.00
N SER A 172 -1.14 -2.79 -10.12
CA SER A 172 -0.55 -3.13 -11.42
C SER A 172 -0.68 -1.98 -12.41
N GLY A 173 0.14 -2.02 -13.44
CA GLY A 173 0.18 -1.02 -14.50
C GLY A 173 0.83 0.30 -14.10
N VAL A 174 0.82 1.24 -15.05
CA VAL A 174 1.48 2.56 -14.93
C VAL A 174 0.68 3.44 -13.97
N GLN A 175 0.90 3.26 -12.67
CA GLN A 175 0.20 3.97 -11.61
C GLN A 175 1.14 4.35 -10.47
N LYS A 176 0.80 5.43 -9.74
CA LYS A 176 1.51 5.86 -8.52
C LYS A 176 1.43 4.78 -7.43
N GLU A 177 0.31 4.07 -7.39
CA GLU A 177 -0.01 3.01 -6.42
C GLU A 177 0.86 1.77 -6.63
N SER A 178 1.15 1.39 -7.88
CA SER A 178 2.04 0.26 -8.19
C SER A 178 3.42 0.46 -7.59
N LEU A 179 4.01 1.65 -7.75
CA LEU A 179 5.30 1.99 -7.13
C LEU A 179 5.17 2.12 -5.61
N ALA A 180 4.15 2.82 -5.12
CA ALA A 180 4.00 3.05 -3.70
C ALA A 180 3.83 1.74 -2.91
N ILE A 181 2.99 0.80 -3.37
CA ILE A 181 2.80 -0.46 -2.66
C ILE A 181 4.06 -1.34 -2.74
N GLY A 182 4.79 -1.32 -3.86
CA GLY A 182 6.04 -2.07 -4.00
C GLY A 182 7.06 -1.62 -2.97
N ILE A 183 7.23 -0.30 -2.85
CA ILE A 183 8.06 0.33 -1.81
C ILE A 183 7.58 -0.05 -0.41
N MET A 184 6.29 0.14 -0.12
CA MET A 184 5.74 -0.14 1.21
C MET A 184 5.91 -1.60 1.61
N ALA A 185 5.70 -2.54 0.70
CA ALA A 185 5.86 -3.96 0.97
C ALA A 185 7.33 -4.34 1.21
N TRP A 186 8.29 -3.74 0.48
CA TRP A 186 9.72 -3.88 0.78
C TRP A 186 10.09 -3.29 2.15
N LEU A 187 9.57 -2.11 2.50
CA LEU A 187 9.76 -1.50 3.81
C LEU A 187 9.20 -2.38 4.94
N ILE A 188 8.00 -2.95 4.76
CA ILE A 188 7.40 -3.91 5.70
C ILE A 188 8.28 -5.15 5.81
N HIS A 189 8.79 -5.68 4.69
CA HIS A 189 9.73 -6.81 4.71
C HIS A 189 10.97 -6.51 5.56
N TRP A 190 11.68 -5.42 5.27
CA TRP A 190 12.91 -5.08 6.00
C TRP A 190 12.63 -4.79 7.46
N PHE A 191 11.53 -4.09 7.76
CA PHE A 191 11.08 -3.89 9.14
C PHE A 191 10.86 -5.22 9.85
N LEU A 192 10.14 -6.17 9.24
CA LEU A 192 9.91 -7.49 9.84
C LEU A 192 11.21 -8.29 10.00
N VAL A 193 12.17 -8.18 9.08
CA VAL A 193 13.47 -8.83 9.21
C VAL A 193 14.26 -8.23 10.38
N ILE A 194 14.40 -6.89 10.42
CA ILE A 194 15.12 -6.19 11.51
C ILE A 194 14.44 -6.45 12.85
N PHE A 195 13.12 -6.35 12.86
CA PHE A 195 12.34 -6.46 14.07
C PHE A 195 12.35 -7.90 14.54
N CYS A 196 11.91 -8.88 13.74
CA CYS A 196 11.63 -10.26 14.15
C CYS A 196 12.73 -11.28 13.92
N ASP A 197 13.50 -11.16 12.84
CA ASP A 197 14.50 -12.15 12.46
C ASP A 197 15.74 -12.05 13.37
N ARG A 198 16.30 -13.20 13.76
CA ARG A 198 17.49 -13.28 14.64
C ARG A 198 18.73 -13.74 13.89
N GLN A 199 18.63 -13.95 12.58
CA GLN A 199 19.76 -14.38 11.77
C GLN A 199 20.84 -13.31 11.70
N THR A 200 22.10 -13.71 11.92
CA THR A 200 23.26 -12.86 11.66
C THR A 200 23.39 -12.63 10.16
N ARG A 201 23.62 -11.37 9.78
CA ARG A 201 23.76 -10.92 8.38
C ARG A 201 25.03 -10.09 8.25
N SER A 202 25.67 -10.13 7.08
CA SER A 202 26.88 -9.36 6.81
C SER A 202 26.63 -7.85 6.87
N GLY A 203 27.67 -7.06 7.16
CA GLY A 203 27.57 -5.60 7.15
C GLY A 203 27.09 -5.04 5.81
N PHE A 204 27.54 -5.62 4.70
CA PHE A 204 27.11 -5.26 3.35
C PHE A 204 25.60 -5.41 3.14
N TYR A 205 24.99 -6.45 3.71
CA TYR A 205 23.53 -6.62 3.67
C TYR A 205 22.82 -5.43 4.34
N TRP A 206 23.31 -4.97 5.49
CA TRP A 206 22.71 -3.84 6.21
C TRP A 206 22.91 -2.51 5.49
N ILE A 207 24.06 -2.29 4.87
CA ILE A 207 24.30 -1.11 4.01
C ILE A 207 23.28 -1.10 2.86
N LYS A 208 23.10 -2.23 2.18
CA LYS A 208 22.11 -2.37 1.11
C LYS A 208 20.68 -2.11 1.60
N VAL A 209 20.28 -2.70 2.73
CA VAL A 209 18.94 -2.50 3.31
C VAL A 209 18.72 -1.03 3.68
N SER A 210 19.71 -0.38 4.29
CA SER A 210 19.63 1.04 4.66
C SER A 210 19.46 1.93 3.44
N LEU A 211 20.33 1.77 2.43
CA LEU A 211 20.28 2.55 1.19
C LEU A 211 18.95 2.39 0.47
N LEU A 212 18.49 1.15 0.28
CA LEU A 212 17.22 0.88 -0.40
C LEU A 212 16.01 1.37 0.42
N SER A 213 16.08 1.31 1.75
CA SER A 213 15.05 1.88 2.62
C SER A 213 14.99 3.39 2.48
N MET A 214 16.13 4.10 2.44
CA MET A 214 16.18 5.55 2.24
C MET A 214 15.61 5.97 0.88
N ILE A 215 16.00 5.26 -0.19
CA ILE A 215 15.45 5.48 -1.54
C ILE A 215 13.93 5.23 -1.54
N GLY A 216 13.48 4.14 -0.90
CA GLY A 216 12.06 3.83 -0.77
C GLY A 216 11.29 4.91 0.00
N LEU A 217 11.79 5.35 1.15
CA LEU A 217 11.18 6.40 1.97
C LEU A 217 11.06 7.72 1.20
N TYR A 218 12.12 8.13 0.49
CA TYR A 218 12.11 9.30 -0.37
C TYR A 218 11.09 9.17 -1.51
N GLY A 219 11.08 8.02 -2.19
CA GLY A 219 10.12 7.71 -3.24
C GLY A 219 8.67 7.76 -2.74
N LEU A 220 8.40 7.19 -1.56
CA LEU A 220 7.07 7.18 -0.96
C LEU A 220 6.61 8.59 -0.56
N TRP A 221 7.50 9.40 0.01
CA TRP A 221 7.24 10.82 0.30
C TRP A 221 6.84 11.56 -0.98
N LYS A 222 7.63 11.43 -2.05
CA LYS A 222 7.41 12.16 -3.32
C LYS A 222 6.17 11.67 -4.07
N LEU A 223 5.88 10.37 -4.06
CA LEU A 223 4.71 9.80 -4.74
C LEU A 223 3.42 10.08 -3.94
N LYS A 224 3.40 9.68 -2.67
CA LYS A 224 2.21 9.54 -1.83
C LYS A 224 2.56 9.85 -0.37
N PHE A 225 2.69 11.14 -0.05
CA PHE A 225 3.03 11.60 1.31
C PHE A 225 2.14 11.00 2.41
N TYR A 226 0.86 10.78 2.16
CA TYR A 226 -0.05 10.18 3.15
C TYR A 226 0.25 8.68 3.41
N TYR A 227 0.74 7.92 2.43
CA TYR A 227 1.19 6.54 2.68
C TYR A 227 2.47 6.52 3.49
N PHE A 228 3.38 7.46 3.23
CA PHE A 228 4.57 7.67 4.05
C PHE A 228 4.17 8.02 5.50
N GLY A 229 3.33 9.04 5.68
CA GLY A 229 2.85 9.49 6.99
C GLY A 229 1.96 8.48 7.72
N GLY A 230 1.34 7.54 7.00
CA GLY A 230 0.63 6.41 7.60
C GLY A 230 1.55 5.28 8.05
N LEU A 231 2.45 4.82 7.18
CA LEU A 231 3.26 3.62 7.44
C LEU A 231 4.43 3.90 8.39
N VAL A 232 5.21 4.96 8.13
CA VAL A 232 6.50 5.17 8.79
C VAL A 232 6.34 5.44 10.29
N PRO A 233 5.47 6.36 10.75
CA PRO A 233 5.27 6.59 12.17
C PRO A 233 4.82 5.32 12.90
N MET A 234 3.96 4.50 12.28
CA MET A 234 3.46 3.26 12.89
C MET A 234 4.59 2.24 13.08
N LEU A 235 5.45 2.04 12.09
CA LEU A 235 6.61 1.14 12.21
C LEU A 235 7.62 1.62 13.26
N VAL A 236 7.90 2.92 13.29
CA VAL A 236 8.80 3.53 14.29
C VAL A 236 8.22 3.37 15.70
N THR A 237 6.93 3.66 15.89
CA THR A 237 6.25 3.49 17.19
C THR A 237 6.31 2.04 17.64
N VAL A 238 6.05 1.05 16.77
CA VAL A 238 6.17 -0.38 17.14
C VAL A 238 7.57 -0.69 17.65
N ALA A 239 8.61 -0.24 16.96
CA ALA A 239 10.00 -0.52 17.34
C ALA A 239 10.37 0.15 18.67
N LEU A 240 10.04 1.43 18.85
CA LEU A 240 10.34 2.19 20.06
C LEU A 240 9.54 1.68 21.26
N ALA A 241 8.25 1.42 21.10
CA ALA A 241 7.40 0.91 22.17
C ALA A 241 7.84 -0.47 22.66
N TYR A 242 8.28 -1.33 21.74
CA TYR A 242 8.87 -2.61 22.11
C TYR A 242 10.22 -2.45 22.84
N LYS A 243 11.09 -1.53 22.40
CA LYS A 243 12.36 -1.25 23.09
C LYS A 243 12.14 -0.71 24.51
N VAL A 244 11.24 0.25 24.68
CA VAL A 244 10.87 0.79 25.99
C VAL A 244 10.28 -0.31 26.87
N TYR A 245 9.42 -1.17 26.32
CA TYR A 245 8.90 -2.33 27.05
C TYR A 245 10.01 -3.25 27.57
N LEU A 246 11.03 -3.55 26.75
CA LEU A 246 12.16 -4.38 27.18
C LEU A 246 12.98 -3.71 28.29
N TRP A 247 13.20 -2.40 28.19
CA TRP A 247 13.89 -1.62 29.21
C TRP A 247 13.14 -1.66 30.55
N LEU A 248 11.82 -1.44 30.54
CA LEU A 248 10.96 -1.51 31.73
C LEU A 248 10.86 -2.92 32.33
N LYS A 249 10.97 -3.97 31.51
CA LYS A 249 10.94 -5.36 31.97
C LYS A 249 12.25 -5.80 32.63
N SER A 250 13.37 -5.14 32.32
CA SER A 250 14.65 -5.41 32.99
C SER A 250 14.57 -5.12 34.49
N ASP A 251 13.60 -4.31 34.92
CA ASP A 251 13.26 -4.10 36.31
C ASP A 251 12.31 -5.21 36.82
N LYS A 252 12.71 -5.93 37.87
CA LYS A 252 12.06 -7.16 38.36
C LYS A 252 10.61 -6.96 38.84
N LYS A 253 10.14 -5.72 38.97
CA LYS A 253 8.78 -5.36 39.43
C LYS A 253 7.70 -5.30 38.34
N THR A 254 8.05 -5.36 37.05
CA THR A 254 7.05 -5.19 35.98
C THR A 254 6.21 -6.47 35.79
N ARG A 255 5.10 -6.55 36.53
CA ARG A 255 4.02 -7.53 36.31
C ARG A 255 3.58 -7.43 34.85
N GLN A 256 3.32 -8.57 34.19
CA GLN A 256 2.91 -8.62 32.77
C GLN A 256 1.48 -8.09 32.57
N VAL A 257 1.28 -6.77 32.70
CA VAL A 257 0.00 -6.11 32.48
C VAL A 257 -0.35 -6.21 31.00
N LEU A 258 -1.50 -6.82 30.67
CA LEU A 258 -1.92 -7.05 29.29
C LEU A 258 -2.07 -5.76 28.47
N TRP A 259 -2.42 -4.65 29.12
CA TRP A 259 -2.67 -3.35 28.50
C TRP A 259 -1.40 -2.52 28.25
N LEU A 260 -0.27 -2.89 28.85
CA LEU A 260 0.97 -2.12 28.77
C LEU A 260 1.47 -1.88 27.33
N PRO A 261 1.45 -2.87 26.41
CA PRO A 261 1.84 -2.63 25.02
C PRO A 261 0.99 -1.57 24.32
N LEU A 262 -0.31 -1.52 24.60
CA LEU A 262 -1.22 -0.54 24.03
C LEU A 262 -0.92 0.86 24.57
N VAL A 263 -0.75 0.98 25.89
CA VAL A 263 -0.39 2.26 26.54
C VAL A 263 0.92 2.78 25.97
N LEU A 264 1.97 1.96 25.93
CA LEU A 264 3.27 2.37 25.38
C LEU A 264 3.18 2.77 23.91
N PHE A 265 2.41 2.04 23.10
CA PHE A 265 2.20 2.39 21.70
C PHE A 265 1.51 3.74 21.55
N VAL A 266 0.41 3.98 22.26
CA VAL A 266 -0.35 5.24 22.20
C VAL A 266 0.49 6.40 22.72
N SER A 267 1.17 6.25 23.85
CA SER A 267 2.04 7.29 24.42
C SER A 267 3.16 7.68 23.45
N ILE A 268 3.87 6.70 22.88
CA ILE A 268 4.99 6.97 21.96
C ILE A 268 4.50 7.57 20.65
N LEU A 269 3.38 7.08 20.10
CA LEU A 269 2.78 7.66 18.92
C LEU A 269 2.36 9.11 19.17
N GLY A 270 1.72 9.38 20.32
CA GLY A 270 1.32 10.73 20.73
C GLY A 270 2.52 11.68 20.81
N ILE A 271 3.61 11.25 21.46
CA ILE A 271 4.85 12.03 21.55
C ILE A 271 5.42 12.29 20.15
N LEU A 272 5.52 11.26 19.29
CA LEU A 272 6.04 11.41 17.93
C LEU A 272 5.20 12.36 17.07
N LEU A 273 3.88 12.30 17.16
CA LEU A 273 3.01 13.19 16.40
C LEU A 273 3.09 14.64 16.91
N LEU A 274 3.18 14.83 18.22
CA LEU A 274 3.39 16.15 18.83
C LEU A 274 4.73 16.75 18.39
N THR A 275 5.83 16.00 18.48
CA THR A 275 7.15 16.51 18.07
C THR A 275 7.16 16.89 16.59
N VAL A 276 6.61 16.05 15.71
CA VAL A 276 6.50 16.33 14.28
C VAL A 276 5.66 17.57 14.01
N SER A 277 4.57 17.79 14.77
CA SER A 277 3.74 18.98 14.67
C SER A 277 4.48 20.28 15.01
N PHE A 278 5.56 20.23 15.81
CA PHE A 278 6.38 21.41 16.11
C PHE A 278 7.57 21.59 15.14
N MET A 279 7.94 20.56 14.38
CA MET A 279 9.12 20.61 13.51
C MET A 279 8.88 21.30 12.16
N HIS A 280 7.63 21.39 11.69
CA HIS A 280 7.35 21.96 10.37
C HIS A 280 5.96 22.62 10.31
N PRO A 281 5.83 23.85 9.77
CA PRO A 281 4.55 24.57 9.76
C PRO A 281 3.40 23.81 9.10
N LYS A 282 3.66 23.15 7.97
CA LYS A 282 2.65 22.32 7.26
C LYS A 282 2.21 21.05 8.01
N LEU A 283 2.89 20.70 9.10
CA LEU A 283 2.55 19.54 9.95
C LEU A 283 1.89 19.97 11.25
N HIS A 284 1.71 21.27 11.48
CA HIS A 284 0.82 21.75 12.53
C HIS A 284 -0.56 21.12 12.37
N LEU A 285 -1.16 20.73 13.49
CA LEU A 285 -2.44 20.05 13.48
C LEU A 285 -3.52 20.86 12.73
N SER A 286 -3.57 22.17 12.91
CA SER A 286 -4.51 23.06 12.20
C SER A 286 -4.32 23.02 10.67
N GLU A 287 -3.08 23.16 10.20
CA GLU A 287 -2.75 23.10 8.77
C GLU A 287 -3.02 21.73 8.16
N PHE A 288 -2.69 20.66 8.90
CA PHE A 288 -2.98 19.30 8.46
C PHE A 288 -4.48 19.06 8.31
N MET A 289 -5.29 19.49 9.28
CA MET A 289 -6.76 19.42 9.20
C MET A 289 -7.30 20.28 8.05
N HIS A 290 -6.78 21.49 7.87
CA HIS A 290 -7.17 22.38 6.77
C HIS A 290 -6.87 21.76 5.40
N VAL A 291 -5.65 21.24 5.19
CA VAL A 291 -5.27 20.57 3.93
C VAL A 291 -6.13 19.32 3.68
N LEU A 292 -6.48 18.58 4.73
CA LEU A 292 -7.40 17.43 4.62
C LEU A 292 -8.77 17.86 4.09
N VAL A 293 -9.35 18.93 4.65
CA VAL A 293 -10.67 19.45 4.24
C VAL A 293 -10.63 20.12 2.86
N VAL A 294 -9.55 20.81 2.51
CA VAL A 294 -9.36 21.37 1.17
C VAL A 294 -9.33 20.25 0.13
N ASN A 295 -8.60 19.16 0.38
CA ASN A 295 -8.62 17.98 -0.51
C ASN A 295 -9.99 17.32 -0.56
N HIS A 296 -10.70 17.24 0.58
CA HIS A 296 -12.07 16.75 0.63
C HIS A 296 -12.98 17.55 -0.30
N ASN A 297 -13.02 18.88 -0.15
CA ASN A 297 -13.89 19.76 -0.92
C ASN A 297 -13.56 19.70 -2.41
N MET A 298 -12.28 19.71 -2.79
CA MET A 298 -11.89 19.53 -4.20
C MET A 298 -12.40 18.19 -4.75
N SER A 299 -12.14 17.09 -4.03
CA SER A 299 -12.61 15.77 -4.45
C SER A 299 -14.14 15.69 -4.48
N PHE A 300 -14.84 16.38 -3.58
CA PHE A 300 -16.30 16.45 -3.54
C PHE A 300 -16.86 17.15 -4.79
N HIS A 301 -16.32 18.33 -5.14
CA HIS A 301 -16.78 19.13 -6.28
C HIS A 301 -16.53 18.46 -7.65
N PHE A 302 -15.50 17.63 -7.78
CA PHE A 302 -15.20 16.89 -9.03
C PHE A 302 -15.94 15.55 -9.16
N SER A 303 -16.82 15.20 -8.21
CA SER A 303 -17.47 13.89 -8.18
C SER A 303 -18.95 13.96 -8.49
N ALA A 304 -19.48 12.89 -9.09
CA ALA A 304 -20.91 12.71 -9.23
C ALA A 304 -21.59 12.51 -7.86
N PRO A 305 -22.81 13.04 -7.64
CA PRO A 305 -23.54 12.92 -6.37
C PRO A 305 -23.66 11.47 -5.85
N ASP A 306 -23.91 10.51 -6.76
CA ASP A 306 -24.12 9.11 -6.40
C ASP A 306 -22.82 8.38 -5.99
N ASP A 307 -21.65 8.99 -6.20
CA ASP A 307 -20.34 8.39 -5.94
C ASP A 307 -19.62 8.99 -4.73
N LEU A 308 -20.37 9.62 -3.83
CA LEU A 308 -19.84 10.37 -2.69
C LEU A 308 -20.21 9.81 -1.32
N ILE A 309 -19.30 10.01 -0.38
CA ILE A 309 -19.54 9.92 1.05
C ILE A 309 -19.98 11.30 1.55
N TYR A 310 -21.21 11.38 2.05
CA TYR A 310 -21.72 12.58 2.70
C TYR A 310 -21.37 12.55 4.20
N TYR A 311 -20.73 13.62 4.67
CA TYR A 311 -20.41 13.83 6.08
C TYR A 311 -21.40 14.79 6.73
N TYR A 312 -21.56 14.62 8.04
CA TYR A 312 -22.47 15.41 8.85
C TYR A 312 -21.77 16.62 9.42
N ARG A 313 -22.57 17.66 9.56
CA ARG A 313 -22.11 18.94 10.01
C ARG A 313 -22.42 19.15 11.48
N THR A 314 -21.44 19.68 12.21
CA THR A 314 -21.57 20.01 13.63
C THR A 314 -21.51 21.51 13.93
N ASP A 315 -21.04 22.32 12.96
CA ASP A 315 -20.76 23.75 13.13
C ASP A 315 -21.69 24.61 12.19
N PRO A 316 -21.92 25.92 12.43
CA PRO A 316 -22.76 26.82 11.59
C PRO A 316 -22.14 27.25 10.24
N GLY A 317 -22.94 27.54 9.17
CA GLY A 317 -22.50 27.82 7.75
C GLY A 317 -23.03 26.86 6.64
N PHE A 318 -22.28 26.55 5.56
CA PHE A 318 -22.77 25.72 4.42
C PHE A 318 -21.92 24.49 4.02
N ALA A 319 -20.66 24.38 4.44
CA ALA A 319 -19.79 23.25 4.07
C ALA A 319 -20.07 21.97 4.90
N THR A 320 -20.13 20.80 4.26
CA THR A 320 -20.45 19.51 4.91
C THR A 320 -19.37 19.01 5.88
N LEU A 321 -18.10 19.27 5.58
CA LEU A 321 -16.94 18.96 6.43
C LEU A 321 -16.17 20.25 6.75
N THR A 322 -15.83 20.47 8.02
CA THR A 322 -15.06 21.64 8.49
C THR A 322 -13.70 21.22 9.08
N SER A 323 -12.74 22.14 9.11
CA SER A 323 -11.40 21.90 9.68
C SER A 323 -11.40 21.83 11.21
N THR A 324 -12.56 22.00 11.85
CA THR A 324 -12.72 21.93 13.30
C THR A 324 -12.44 20.49 13.78
N PRO A 325 -11.58 20.29 14.80
CA PRO A 325 -11.29 18.95 15.32
C PRO A 325 -12.54 18.19 15.76
N GLY A 326 -13.53 18.88 16.34
CA GLY A 326 -14.81 18.28 16.74
C GLY A 326 -15.60 17.68 15.56
N ASN A 327 -15.67 18.40 14.43
CA ASN A 327 -16.38 17.93 13.24
C ASN A 327 -15.70 16.70 12.61
N LEU A 328 -14.36 16.72 12.54
CA LEU A 328 -13.58 15.61 11.99
C LEU A 328 -13.62 14.36 12.88
N LEU A 329 -13.57 14.54 14.21
CA LEU A 329 -13.71 13.44 15.16
C LEU A 329 -15.12 12.84 15.14
N TYR A 330 -16.16 13.67 15.03
CA TYR A 330 -17.55 13.21 14.92
C TYR A 330 -17.76 12.33 13.68
N ASN A 331 -17.16 12.71 12.54
CA ASN A 331 -17.28 11.95 11.29
C ASN A 331 -16.27 10.80 11.16
N SER A 332 -15.28 10.69 12.06
CA SER A 332 -14.24 9.65 11.99
C SER A 332 -14.78 8.21 12.00
N PRO A 333 -15.80 7.83 12.81
CA PRO A 333 -16.38 6.50 12.75
C PRO A 333 -17.03 6.18 11.40
N LEU A 334 -17.79 7.13 10.84
CA LEU A 334 -18.40 6.98 9.51
C LEU A 334 -17.31 6.88 8.42
N ALA A 335 -16.26 7.69 8.52
CA ALA A 335 -15.12 7.64 7.62
C ALA A 335 -14.36 6.31 7.72
N LEU A 336 -14.17 5.77 8.93
CA LEU A 336 -13.53 4.46 9.13
C LEU A 336 -14.34 3.35 8.46
N ILE A 337 -15.64 3.26 8.73
CA ILE A 337 -16.53 2.26 8.12
C ILE A 337 -16.55 2.43 6.60
N SER A 338 -16.62 3.66 6.11
CA SER A 338 -16.60 3.93 4.67
C SER A 338 -15.27 3.55 4.03
N GLY A 339 -14.16 3.92 4.66
CA GLY A 339 -12.80 3.59 4.25
C GLY A 339 -12.52 2.09 4.23
N LEU A 340 -13.12 1.32 5.14
CA LEU A 340 -12.97 -0.13 5.17
C LEU A 340 -13.93 -0.82 4.19
N PHE A 341 -15.23 -0.51 4.23
CA PHE A 341 -16.28 -1.36 3.66
C PHE A 341 -17.17 -0.71 2.59
N ARG A 342 -17.00 0.58 2.27
CA ARG A 342 -17.77 1.21 1.18
C ARG A 342 -16.99 1.30 -0.13
N PRO A 343 -17.64 1.26 -1.31
CA PRO A 343 -19.09 1.17 -1.52
C PRO A 343 -19.67 -0.19 -1.12
N PHE A 344 -20.89 -0.20 -0.59
CA PHE A 344 -21.67 -1.42 -0.40
C PHE A 344 -22.33 -1.87 -1.71
N ILE A 345 -22.80 -3.11 -1.76
CA ILE A 345 -23.43 -3.69 -2.96
C ILE A 345 -24.65 -2.90 -3.40
N TRP A 346 -25.46 -2.42 -2.45
CA TRP A 346 -26.65 -1.62 -2.73
C TRP A 346 -26.36 -0.16 -3.11
N GLU A 347 -25.10 0.29 -2.99
CA GLU A 347 -24.68 1.62 -3.45
C GLU A 347 -24.16 1.58 -4.90
N ALA A 348 -24.12 0.40 -5.53
CA ALA A 348 -23.58 0.20 -6.86
C ALA A 348 -24.54 0.70 -7.96
N ASN A 349 -24.16 1.78 -8.62
CA ASN A 349 -24.84 2.34 -9.80
C ASN A 349 -24.24 1.86 -11.14
N ASN A 350 -23.09 1.17 -11.10
CA ASN A 350 -22.40 0.67 -12.28
C ASN A 350 -21.68 -0.67 -11.99
N LYS A 351 -21.28 -1.38 -13.05
CA LYS A 351 -20.65 -2.72 -12.95
C LYS A 351 -19.34 -2.71 -12.15
N LEU A 352 -18.52 -1.66 -12.30
CA LEU A 352 -17.24 -1.55 -11.57
C LEU A 352 -17.46 -1.36 -10.07
N LYS A 353 -18.43 -0.52 -9.70
CA LYS A 353 -18.85 -0.28 -8.31
C LYS A 353 -19.48 -1.53 -7.69
N LEU A 354 -20.20 -2.33 -8.47
CA LEU A 354 -20.74 -3.62 -8.03
C LEU A 354 -19.64 -4.61 -7.68
N ILE A 355 -18.62 -4.74 -8.54
CA ILE A 355 -17.45 -5.60 -8.28
C ILE A 355 -16.73 -5.15 -7.01
N ALA A 356 -16.48 -3.84 -6.87
CA ALA A 356 -15.91 -3.29 -5.65
C ALA A 356 -16.79 -3.53 -4.41
N GLY A 357 -18.12 -3.45 -4.55
CA GLY A 357 -19.10 -3.73 -3.51
C GLY A 357 -19.08 -5.18 -3.04
N LEU A 358 -18.94 -6.14 -3.96
CA LEU A 358 -18.79 -7.56 -3.62
C LEU A 358 -17.50 -7.83 -2.85
N GLU A 359 -16.39 -7.22 -3.25
CA GLU A 359 -15.13 -7.32 -2.51
C GLU A 359 -15.21 -6.69 -1.12
N ASN A 360 -15.87 -5.54 -0.99
CA ASN A 360 -16.08 -4.92 0.30
C ASN A 360 -17.02 -5.74 1.21
N LEU A 361 -18.04 -6.40 0.65
CA LEU A 361 -18.87 -7.34 1.40
C LEU A 361 -18.02 -8.51 1.90
N TRP A 362 -17.14 -9.07 1.06
CA TRP A 362 -16.17 -10.10 1.49
C TRP A 362 -15.35 -9.60 2.67
N MET A 363 -14.74 -8.41 2.57
CA MET A 363 -13.97 -7.82 3.67
C MET A 363 -14.81 -7.63 4.93
N LEU A 364 -16.07 -7.19 4.82
CA LEU A 364 -16.97 -7.01 5.95
C LEU A 364 -17.27 -8.35 6.65
N VAL A 365 -17.70 -9.35 5.89
CA VAL A 365 -18.03 -10.69 6.42
C VAL A 365 -16.82 -11.30 7.12
N PHE A 366 -15.63 -11.23 6.51
CA PHE A 366 -14.42 -11.79 7.11
C PHE A 366 -13.90 -10.97 8.29
N THR A 367 -14.16 -9.66 8.33
CA THR A 367 -13.89 -8.85 9.53
C THR A 367 -14.80 -9.27 10.68
N LEU A 368 -16.11 -9.42 10.43
CA LEU A 368 -17.07 -9.90 11.44
C LEU A 368 -16.70 -11.30 11.93
N TYR A 369 -16.32 -12.21 11.02
CA TYR A 369 -15.84 -13.54 11.38
C TYR A 369 -14.56 -13.48 12.23
N ALA A 370 -13.60 -12.63 11.87
CA ALA A 370 -12.37 -12.48 12.63
C ALA A 370 -12.61 -11.93 14.05
N LEU A 371 -13.51 -10.96 14.18
CA LEU A 371 -13.94 -10.44 15.48
C LEU A 371 -14.67 -11.51 16.29
N PHE A 372 -15.62 -12.24 15.68
CA PHE A 372 -16.31 -13.35 16.32
C PHE A 372 -15.33 -14.41 16.87
N MET A 373 -14.36 -14.83 16.07
CA MET A 373 -13.34 -15.78 16.51
C MET A 373 -12.46 -15.21 17.62
N LEU A 374 -12.14 -13.92 17.58
CA LEU A 374 -11.35 -13.24 18.60
C LEU A 374 -12.06 -13.21 19.96
N PHE A 375 -13.36 -12.92 19.98
CA PHE A 375 -14.17 -12.83 21.20
C PHE A 375 -14.58 -14.20 21.75
N PHE A 376 -15.11 -15.09 20.90
CA PHE A 376 -15.74 -16.34 21.36
C PHE A 376 -14.82 -17.56 21.31
N ARG A 377 -13.73 -17.53 20.53
CA ARG A 377 -12.83 -18.67 20.33
C ARG A 377 -11.35 -18.30 20.48
N ARG A 378 -11.06 -17.36 21.37
CA ARG A 378 -9.71 -16.87 21.66
C ARG A 378 -8.68 -17.99 21.88
N GLN A 379 -9.07 -19.04 22.58
CA GLN A 379 -8.20 -20.19 22.84
C GLN A 379 -7.81 -20.92 21.55
N GLN A 380 -8.70 -21.08 20.56
CA GLN A 380 -8.42 -21.76 19.29
C GLN A 380 -7.52 -20.94 18.34
N LEU A 381 -7.63 -19.61 18.38
CA LEU A 381 -6.77 -18.71 17.60
C LEU A 381 -5.32 -18.70 18.11
N PHE A 382 -5.14 -18.76 19.43
CA PHE A 382 -3.85 -18.56 20.09
C PHE A 382 -3.36 -19.82 20.86
N GLN A 383 -3.69 -21.03 20.37
CA GLN A 383 -3.28 -22.31 21.00
C GLN A 383 -1.76 -22.51 21.14
N GLU A 384 -0.93 -21.74 20.42
CA GLU A 384 0.51 -21.75 20.67
C GLU A 384 0.85 -20.71 21.73
N LYS A 385 1.66 -21.12 22.72
CA LYS A 385 2.27 -20.34 23.81
C LYS A 385 2.05 -18.83 23.63
N ALA A 386 1.20 -18.26 24.51
CA ALA A 386 0.90 -16.83 24.65
C ALA A 386 1.62 -15.94 23.63
N LEU A 387 0.89 -15.41 22.63
CA LEU A 387 1.34 -14.39 21.66
C LEU A 387 2.61 -13.71 22.16
N LEU A 388 3.74 -14.05 21.53
CA LEU A 388 5.03 -13.44 21.88
C LEU A 388 4.78 -11.94 21.94
N ILE A 389 5.19 -11.29 23.03
CA ILE A 389 4.88 -9.87 23.29
C ILE A 389 5.15 -8.97 22.07
N LYS A 390 6.17 -9.33 21.30
CA LYS A 390 6.57 -8.75 20.01
C LYS A 390 5.47 -8.81 18.94
N GLN A 391 4.78 -9.94 18.79
CA GLN A 391 3.63 -10.10 17.90
C GLN A 391 2.47 -9.20 18.31
N ARG A 392 2.28 -8.96 19.62
CA ARG A 392 1.25 -8.02 20.11
C ARG A 392 1.53 -6.59 19.65
N PHE A 393 2.78 -6.13 19.78
CA PHE A 393 3.17 -4.81 19.25
C PHE A 393 2.96 -4.70 17.74
N LEU A 394 3.30 -5.75 16.98
CA LEU A 394 3.02 -5.79 15.53
C LEU A 394 1.52 -5.70 15.22
N MET A 395 0.69 -6.45 15.94
CA MET A 395 -0.77 -6.42 15.75
C MET A 395 -1.35 -5.04 16.07
N ILE A 396 -0.95 -4.43 17.19
CA ILE A 396 -1.40 -3.09 17.59
C ILE A 396 -1.00 -2.07 16.51
N GLY A 397 0.26 -2.10 16.06
CA GLY A 397 0.74 -1.20 15.01
C GLY A 397 0.02 -1.41 13.68
N ALA A 398 -0.24 -2.65 13.29
CA ALA A 398 -0.97 -2.96 12.05
C ALA A 398 -2.43 -2.49 12.10
N ILE A 399 -3.12 -2.70 13.22
CA ILE A 399 -4.50 -2.22 13.43
C ILE A 399 -4.54 -0.69 13.45
N ALA A 400 -3.64 -0.04 14.18
CA ALA A 400 -3.54 1.41 14.22
C ALA A 400 -3.25 2.00 12.83
N TYR A 401 -2.35 1.38 12.07
CA TYR A 401 -2.05 1.74 10.69
C TYR A 401 -3.28 1.66 9.77
N ILE A 402 -4.04 0.57 9.84
CA ILE A 402 -5.26 0.38 9.05
C ILE A 402 -6.32 1.42 9.43
N ILE A 403 -6.60 1.59 10.73
CA ILE A 403 -7.61 2.55 11.22
C ILE A 403 -7.22 3.97 10.79
N PHE A 404 -5.96 4.34 10.97
CA PHE A 404 -5.46 5.66 10.62
C PHE A 404 -5.62 5.95 9.12
N LEU A 405 -5.13 5.07 8.25
CA LEU A 405 -5.23 5.29 6.80
C LEU A 405 -6.68 5.18 6.28
N ALA A 406 -7.46 4.21 6.75
CA ALA A 406 -8.85 4.05 6.31
C ALA A 406 -9.68 5.31 6.63
N THR A 407 -9.55 5.86 7.84
CA THR A 407 -10.24 7.08 8.25
C THR A 407 -9.75 8.30 7.46
N LEU A 408 -8.43 8.53 7.40
CA LEU A 408 -7.90 9.72 6.74
C LEU A 408 -8.16 9.75 5.23
N LEU A 409 -8.06 8.60 4.55
CA LEU A 409 -8.29 8.52 3.11
C LEU A 409 -9.76 8.75 2.77
N ALA A 410 -10.69 8.22 3.57
CA ALA A 410 -12.12 8.46 3.38
C ALA A 410 -12.47 9.93 3.64
N LEU A 411 -11.94 10.53 4.71
CA LEU A 411 -12.16 11.96 5.00
C LEU A 411 -11.60 12.84 3.87
N ALA A 412 -10.37 12.59 3.41
CA ALA A 412 -9.71 13.42 2.41
C ALA A 412 -10.24 13.22 0.97
N SER A 413 -10.81 12.06 0.66
CA SER A 413 -11.35 11.75 -0.67
C SER A 413 -12.67 10.97 -0.52
N PRO A 414 -13.82 11.67 -0.48
CA PRO A 414 -15.12 11.05 -0.30
C PRO A 414 -15.62 10.29 -1.54
N ASN A 415 -14.91 10.37 -2.67
CA ASN A 415 -15.27 9.68 -3.91
C ASN A 415 -14.98 8.18 -3.83
N PHE A 416 -15.97 7.33 -4.12
CA PHE A 416 -15.78 5.87 -4.02
C PHE A 416 -14.73 5.33 -4.99
N GLY A 417 -14.65 5.85 -6.21
CA GLY A 417 -13.69 5.40 -7.22
C GLY A 417 -12.24 5.64 -6.78
N THR A 418 -11.92 6.86 -6.33
CA THR A 418 -10.59 7.17 -5.80
C THR A 418 -10.31 6.45 -4.49
N LEU A 419 -11.32 6.32 -3.62
CA LEU A 419 -11.18 5.64 -2.34
C LEU A 419 -10.81 4.18 -2.53
N VAL A 420 -11.53 3.42 -3.38
CA VAL A 420 -11.24 2.00 -3.64
C VAL A 420 -9.79 1.81 -4.16
N ARG A 421 -9.30 2.72 -5.01
CA ARG A 421 -7.89 2.74 -5.45
C ARG A 421 -6.94 3.02 -4.28
N TYR A 422 -7.23 3.99 -3.42
CA TYR A 422 -6.37 4.35 -2.29
C TYR A 422 -6.34 3.32 -1.16
N LYS A 423 -7.37 2.46 -1.04
CA LYS A 423 -7.38 1.36 -0.07
C LYS A 423 -6.22 0.39 -0.27
N VAL A 424 -5.71 0.26 -1.50
CA VAL A 424 -4.60 -0.66 -1.82
C VAL A 424 -3.38 -0.47 -0.90
N GLY A 425 -3.17 0.74 -0.36
CA GLY A 425 -2.10 1.03 0.59
C GLY A 425 -2.13 0.13 1.83
N PHE A 426 -3.29 -0.01 2.47
CA PHE A 426 -3.42 -0.78 3.71
C PHE A 426 -4.11 -2.15 3.51
N MET A 427 -4.78 -2.36 2.38
CA MET A 427 -5.59 -3.53 2.11
C MET A 427 -4.84 -4.87 2.27
N PRO A 428 -3.58 -5.05 1.80
CA PRO A 428 -2.86 -6.31 2.03
C PRO A 428 -2.67 -6.64 3.52
N VAL A 429 -2.43 -5.62 4.35
CA VAL A 429 -2.27 -5.82 5.81
C VAL A 429 -3.63 -6.14 6.45
N LEU A 430 -4.69 -5.43 6.07
CA LEU A 430 -6.06 -5.71 6.53
C LEU A 430 -6.49 -7.13 6.18
N LEU A 431 -6.36 -7.52 4.91
CA LEU A 431 -6.71 -8.85 4.42
C LEU A 431 -5.91 -9.93 5.16
N TYR A 432 -4.61 -9.70 5.38
CA TYR A 432 -3.81 -10.66 6.13
C TYR A 432 -4.37 -10.89 7.55
N LEU A 433 -4.71 -9.82 8.27
CA LEU A 433 -5.25 -9.91 9.63
C LEU A 433 -6.62 -10.61 9.68
N ILE A 434 -7.56 -10.26 8.80
CA ILE A 434 -8.91 -10.84 8.84
C ILE A 434 -8.93 -12.31 8.39
N HIS A 435 -7.95 -12.76 7.62
CA HIS A 435 -7.84 -14.16 7.18
C HIS A 435 -6.99 -15.04 8.12
N LEU A 436 -6.34 -14.48 9.15
CA LEU A 436 -5.59 -15.28 10.15
C LEU A 436 -6.41 -16.42 10.77
N PRO A 437 -7.68 -16.22 11.18
CA PRO A 437 -8.51 -17.28 11.75
C PRO A 437 -8.75 -18.47 10.82
N LEU A 438 -8.80 -18.21 9.50
CA LEU A 438 -9.09 -19.22 8.48
C LEU A 438 -7.85 -19.99 8.04
N ALA A 439 -6.67 -19.38 8.18
CA ALA A 439 -5.43 -19.95 7.65
C ALA A 439 -5.19 -21.38 8.17
N ARG A 440 -5.41 -21.62 9.47
CA ARG A 440 -5.22 -22.93 10.10
C ARG A 440 -6.20 -24.02 9.63
N PRO A 441 -7.54 -23.86 9.76
CA PRO A 441 -8.48 -24.88 9.33
C PRO A 441 -8.38 -25.13 7.82
N LEU A 442 -8.20 -24.07 7.02
CA LEU A 442 -8.08 -24.19 5.59
C LEU A 442 -6.79 -24.92 5.17
N THR A 443 -5.66 -24.64 5.83
CA THR A 443 -4.41 -25.38 5.58
C THR A 443 -4.56 -26.87 5.89
N ARG A 444 -5.22 -27.21 7.02
CA ARG A 444 -5.48 -28.62 7.38
C ARG A 444 -6.36 -29.33 6.36
N TRP A 445 -7.39 -28.63 5.85
CA TRP A 445 -8.28 -29.18 4.84
C TRP A 445 -7.59 -29.34 3.48
N LEU A 446 -6.86 -28.32 3.01
CA LEU A 446 -6.20 -28.34 1.70
C LEU A 446 -5.03 -29.33 1.63
N ARG A 447 -4.37 -29.64 2.76
CA ARG A 447 -3.35 -30.70 2.84
C ARG A 447 -3.89 -32.10 2.53
N ARG A 448 -5.21 -32.31 2.54
CA ARG A 448 -5.85 -33.56 2.09
C ARG A 448 -5.71 -33.78 0.57
N PHE A 449 -5.40 -32.72 -0.19
CA PHE A 449 -5.25 -32.79 -1.65
C PHE A 449 -3.77 -32.68 -2.04
N PRO A 450 -3.15 -33.76 -2.56
CA PRO A 450 -1.71 -33.82 -2.83
C PRO A 450 -1.23 -32.88 -3.94
N PHE A 451 -2.11 -32.44 -4.84
CA PHE A 451 -1.78 -31.46 -5.87
C PHE A 451 -1.61 -30.04 -5.28
N ILE A 452 -2.47 -29.69 -4.32
CA ILE A 452 -2.52 -28.35 -3.73
C ILE A 452 -1.44 -28.17 -2.65
N SER A 453 -1.03 -29.27 -2.00
CA SER A 453 0.00 -29.25 -0.95
C SER A 453 1.35 -28.69 -1.40
N LYS A 454 1.66 -28.69 -2.70
CA LYS A 454 2.89 -28.08 -3.25
C LYS A 454 2.86 -26.55 -3.26
N PHE A 455 1.67 -25.95 -3.18
CA PHE A 455 1.47 -24.48 -3.21
C PHE A 455 1.19 -23.89 -1.81
N ILE A 456 0.99 -24.72 -0.79
CA ILE A 456 0.65 -24.36 0.60
C ILE A 456 1.76 -24.85 1.53
#